data_AF-A0A1F5LK45-F1
#
_entry.id   AF-A0A1F5LK45-F1
#
_cell.length_a   1.000
_cell.length_b   1.000
_cell.length_c   1.000
_cell.angle_alpha   90.00
_cell.angle_beta   90.00
_cell.angle_gamma   90.00
#
_symmetry.space_group_name_H-M   'P 1'
#
loop_
_entity.id
_entity.type
_entity.pdbx_description
1 polymer ?
#
loop_
_entity_poly.entity_id
_entity_poly.type
_entity_poly.pdbx_seq_one_letter_code
_entity_poly.pdbx_strand_id
1 'polypeptide(L)'
;MLLCQPIFLIFAFLSIPTGVLSRRGNGDSSSDSGTSSDSDDSSSSGGTYVCSDDHKLTTTGLQPSYYLNYTMVAGDPGAYTDWNGLYFQGEASFDYVIRDLPINNTYSGTDCPKDHRSIRMLGIAWVGPRTPTPADLHNPFTMGFQAWQSDNPIANITYSYNSCDADVNLVHLKTTVDWREYVQETNRDVEGAIDAVVLNVTQVGNDSHEVQFRGVYDVSSLRSAQTIFASDGTHEDQIHLPAKTCSTMGDILIGWPSGTMINGTMTNNTLTLSISGTTVAGFGDLNGSHNEQVNVTFSIDFKGTYDSANSSQVLHVGASDQSLVSFEKATSGAVAWASPRSLLAISLVVATGMAYI
;
A
#
# COMPACT_ATOMS: atom_id res chain seq x y z
N MET A 1 -69.30 -8.22 6.26
CA MET A 1 -69.36 -7.37 5.04
C MET A 1 -67.97 -7.30 4.46
N LEU A 2 -67.87 -7.60 3.17
CA LEU A 2 -66.66 -7.64 2.36
C LEU A 2 -65.98 -6.27 2.22
N LEU A 3 -64.64 -6.28 2.13
CA LEU A 3 -63.79 -5.53 1.19
C LEU A 3 -62.33 -6.00 1.44
N CYS A 4 -61.82 -7.02 0.74
CA CYS A 4 -61.10 -6.97 -0.54
C CYS A 4 -59.96 -5.93 -0.61
N GLN A 5 -58.74 -6.35 -0.28
CA GLN A 5 -57.51 -5.95 -0.98
C GLN A 5 -56.41 -7.01 -0.76
N PRO A 6 -55.70 -7.49 -1.80
CA PRO A 6 -54.62 -8.46 -1.66
C PRO A 6 -53.27 -7.74 -1.57
N ILE A 7 -52.53 -7.96 -0.49
CA ILE A 7 -51.09 -7.64 -0.46
C ILE A 7 -50.35 -8.87 -0.97
N PHE A 8 -50.03 -8.85 -2.26
CA PHE A 8 -49.00 -9.69 -2.85
C PHE A 8 -47.65 -9.29 -2.26
N LEU A 9 -47.14 -10.06 -1.31
CA LEU A 9 -45.72 -10.01 -0.92
C LEU A 9 -45.00 -11.14 -1.64
N ILE A 10 -44.31 -10.74 -2.70
CA ILE A 10 -43.49 -11.55 -3.59
C ILE A 10 -42.31 -12.11 -2.79
N PHE A 11 -42.27 -13.43 -2.62
CA PHE A 11 -41.04 -14.15 -2.29
C PHE A 11 -40.14 -14.13 -3.52
N ALA A 12 -39.22 -13.17 -3.58
CA ALA A 12 -38.08 -13.23 -4.49
C ALA A 12 -36.96 -14.05 -3.84
N PHE A 13 -37.13 -15.38 -3.84
CA PHE A 13 -36.00 -16.31 -3.85
C PHE A 13 -35.41 -16.30 -5.26
N LEU A 14 -34.34 -15.54 -5.48
CA LEU A 14 -33.48 -15.63 -6.67
C LEU A 14 -32.03 -15.56 -6.16
N SER A 15 -31.46 -16.72 -5.88
CA SER A 15 -30.52 -17.40 -6.78
C SER A 15 -29.17 -16.70 -6.82
N ILE A 16 -28.26 -17.12 -5.94
CA ILE A 16 -26.82 -16.94 -6.16
C ILE A 16 -26.49 -17.84 -7.37
N PRO A 17 -26.07 -17.29 -8.52
CA PRO A 17 -25.62 -18.13 -9.62
C PRO A 17 -24.28 -18.75 -9.20
N THR A 18 -24.34 -20.04 -8.86
CA THR A 18 -23.18 -20.92 -8.93
C THR A 18 -22.77 -21.06 -10.39
N GLY A 19 -21.58 -20.55 -10.72
CA GLY A 19 -20.86 -20.91 -11.93
C GLY A 19 -20.69 -19.77 -12.93
N VAL A 20 -19.44 -19.34 -13.08
CA VAL A 20 -18.89 -19.06 -14.41
C VAL A 20 -17.58 -19.84 -14.54
N LEU A 21 -17.68 -20.96 -15.27
CA LEU A 21 -16.59 -21.51 -16.06
C LEU A 21 -16.25 -20.52 -17.18
N SER A 22 -14.97 -20.26 -17.39
CA SER A 22 -14.45 -19.93 -18.72
C SER A 22 -13.13 -20.70 -18.87
N ARG A 23 -13.14 -21.92 -19.41
CA ARG A 23 -13.26 -22.34 -20.81
C ARG A 23 -12.17 -21.78 -21.72
N ARG A 24 -11.05 -22.52 -21.68
CA ARG A 24 -10.06 -22.70 -22.76
C ARG A 24 -10.74 -22.81 -24.13
N GLY A 25 -10.32 -21.96 -25.07
CA GLY A 25 -10.74 -21.99 -26.47
C GLY A 25 -9.55 -21.74 -27.39
N ASN A 26 -9.01 -22.84 -27.94
CA ASN A 26 -8.20 -22.87 -29.16
C ASN A 26 -9.09 -22.46 -30.34
N GLY A 27 -8.57 -21.68 -31.28
CA GLY A 27 -9.26 -21.36 -32.53
C GLY A 27 -8.35 -20.68 -33.53
N ASP A 28 -7.60 -21.47 -34.28
CA ASP A 28 -6.99 -21.08 -35.55
C ASP A 28 -8.08 -20.69 -36.55
N SER A 29 -7.91 -19.57 -37.26
CA SER A 29 -8.42 -19.43 -38.64
C SER A 29 -7.72 -18.29 -39.37
N SER A 30 -6.99 -18.70 -40.41
CA SER A 30 -6.38 -17.87 -41.45
C SER A 30 -7.43 -17.39 -42.45
N SER A 31 -7.30 -16.16 -42.96
CA SER A 31 -7.25 -15.81 -44.40
C SER A 31 -7.55 -14.32 -44.67
N ASP A 32 -6.50 -13.64 -45.09
CA ASP A 32 -6.33 -12.85 -46.32
C ASP A 32 -7.27 -11.69 -46.72
N SER A 33 -6.59 -10.54 -46.84
CA SER A 33 -6.47 -9.67 -48.03
C SER A 33 -7.47 -8.53 -48.24
N GLY A 34 -6.89 -7.32 -48.23
CA GLY A 34 -7.49 -6.06 -48.65
C GLY A 34 -6.46 -4.94 -48.63
N THR A 35 -5.48 -4.99 -49.54
CA THR A 35 -4.61 -3.88 -49.97
C THR A 35 -5.49 -2.73 -50.51
N SER A 36 -5.25 -1.44 -50.27
CA SER A 36 -4.19 -0.53 -50.77
C SER A 36 -4.54 0.88 -50.19
N SER A 37 -3.71 1.92 -50.01
CA SER A 37 -2.46 2.34 -50.63
C SER A 37 -1.75 3.38 -49.73
N ASP A 38 -0.44 3.20 -49.61
CA ASP A 38 0.70 4.12 -49.42
C ASP A 38 0.51 5.61 -49.03
N SER A 39 1.21 5.99 -47.97
CA SER A 39 2.09 7.17 -47.96
C SER A 39 3.23 6.90 -46.97
N ASP A 40 4.44 6.84 -47.51
CA ASP A 40 5.69 6.59 -46.81
C ASP A 40 5.99 7.70 -45.80
N ASP A 41 6.34 7.34 -44.56
CA ASP A 41 7.35 8.09 -43.83
C ASP A 41 8.14 7.20 -42.85
N SER A 42 9.43 7.15 -43.13
CA SER A 42 10.60 6.73 -42.35
C SER A 42 10.39 5.97 -41.01
N SER A 43 10.83 4.71 -41.08
CA SER A 43 11.15 3.80 -39.98
C SER A 43 11.99 4.42 -38.85
N SER A 44 11.38 4.57 -37.67
CA SER A 44 12.04 4.50 -36.38
C SER A 44 11.30 3.46 -35.54
N SER A 45 11.95 2.32 -35.31
CA SER A 45 11.48 1.27 -34.40
C SER A 45 11.66 1.73 -32.96
N GLY A 46 10.87 2.72 -32.54
CA GLY A 46 10.58 3.01 -31.15
C GLY A 46 9.19 2.45 -30.89
N GLY A 47 9.10 1.26 -30.31
CA GLY A 47 7.82 0.78 -29.80
C GLY A 47 7.37 1.77 -28.73
N THR A 48 6.45 2.67 -29.08
CA THR A 48 5.86 3.60 -28.12
C THR A 48 5.13 2.73 -27.10
N TYR A 49 5.68 2.62 -25.90
CA TYR A 49 4.96 2.01 -24.79
C TYR A 49 3.75 2.90 -24.51
N VAL A 50 2.59 2.48 -25.01
CA VAL A 50 1.32 3.10 -24.67
C VAL A 50 0.91 2.49 -23.34
N CYS A 51 1.05 3.25 -22.26
CA CYS A 51 0.49 2.81 -20.99
C CYS A 51 -1.04 2.68 -21.13
N SER A 52 -1.57 1.55 -20.68
CA SER A 52 -3.01 1.28 -20.66
C SER A 52 -3.42 1.09 -19.22
N ASP A 53 -4.31 1.94 -18.74
CA ASP A 53 -4.86 1.81 -17.39
C ASP A 53 -5.78 0.58 -17.34
N ASP A 54 -5.38 -0.43 -16.57
CA ASP A 54 -6.14 -1.67 -16.39
C ASP A 54 -7.06 -1.63 -15.16
N HIS A 55 -7.09 -0.49 -14.46
CA HIS A 55 -7.81 -0.27 -13.21
C HIS A 55 -7.56 -1.38 -12.19
N LYS A 56 -6.32 -1.86 -12.09
CA LYS A 56 -5.90 -2.72 -10.99
C LYS A 56 -5.17 -1.91 -9.93
N LEU A 57 -5.29 -2.37 -8.69
CA LEU A 57 -4.44 -1.87 -7.63
C LEU A 57 -3.00 -2.25 -7.94
N THR A 58 -2.17 -1.24 -8.11
CA THR A 58 -0.74 -1.36 -8.29
C THR A 58 -0.17 -1.81 -6.97
N THR A 59 0.25 -3.07 -6.84
CA THR A 59 0.95 -3.55 -5.63
C THR A 59 2.46 -3.46 -5.77
N THR A 60 2.94 -2.93 -6.90
CA THR A 60 4.34 -2.69 -7.19
C THR A 60 4.94 -1.78 -6.12
N GLY A 61 6.13 -2.12 -5.62
CA GLY A 61 6.84 -1.31 -4.62
C GLY A 61 6.38 -1.54 -3.17
N LEU A 62 5.25 -2.22 -2.92
CA LEU A 62 4.86 -2.57 -1.54
C LEU A 62 5.75 -3.65 -0.92
N GLN A 63 6.46 -4.42 -1.75
CA GLN A 63 7.37 -5.47 -1.32
C GLN A 63 8.81 -5.02 -1.57
N PRO A 64 9.75 -5.28 -0.65
CA PRO A 64 11.17 -5.21 -0.98
C PRO A 64 11.50 -6.11 -2.18
N SER A 65 12.42 -5.66 -3.03
CA SER A 65 12.80 -6.35 -4.27
C SER A 65 13.27 -7.79 -4.05
N TYR A 66 13.92 -8.10 -2.92
CA TYR A 66 14.35 -9.47 -2.64
C TYR A 66 13.20 -10.47 -2.49
N TYR A 67 11.96 -10.02 -2.22
CA TYR A 67 10.80 -10.91 -2.18
C TYR A 67 10.50 -11.55 -3.53
N LEU A 68 10.91 -10.95 -4.64
CA LEU A 68 10.72 -11.51 -5.99
C LEU A 68 11.32 -12.91 -6.12
N ASN A 69 12.39 -13.22 -5.38
CA ASN A 69 13.00 -14.55 -5.35
C ASN A 69 12.10 -15.63 -4.71
N TYR A 70 11.10 -15.22 -3.95
CA TYR A 70 10.22 -16.09 -3.17
C TYR A 70 8.77 -16.07 -3.66
N THR A 71 8.31 -14.94 -4.19
CA THR A 71 6.93 -14.75 -4.64
C THR A 71 6.73 -15.07 -6.12
N MET A 72 7.80 -15.04 -6.93
CA MET A 72 7.72 -15.44 -8.33
C MET A 72 7.97 -16.93 -8.50
N VAL A 73 6.97 -17.66 -8.99
CA VAL A 73 7.15 -19.03 -9.50
C VAL A 73 7.45 -18.94 -11.00
N ALA A 74 8.49 -19.64 -11.46
CA ALA A 74 8.91 -19.62 -12.85
C ALA A 74 7.74 -19.98 -13.80
N GLY A 75 7.28 -19.00 -14.57
CA GLY A 75 6.18 -19.15 -15.52
C GLY A 75 4.77 -18.93 -14.96
N ASP A 76 4.63 -18.61 -13.66
CA ASP A 76 3.35 -18.29 -13.03
C ASP A 76 3.49 -17.17 -11.98
N PRO A 77 3.48 -15.89 -12.41
CA PRO A 77 3.58 -14.73 -11.52
C PRO A 77 2.35 -14.54 -10.59
N GLY A 78 1.35 -15.43 -10.63
CA GLY A 78 0.21 -15.45 -9.71
C GLY A 78 0.15 -16.70 -8.83
N ALA A 79 1.16 -17.56 -8.88
CA ALA A 79 1.18 -18.79 -8.09
C ALA A 79 1.23 -18.49 -6.58
N TYR A 80 0.56 -19.36 -5.82
CA TYR A 80 0.68 -19.34 -4.37
C TYR A 80 2.12 -19.65 -3.94
N THR A 81 2.65 -18.83 -3.04
CA THR A 81 3.88 -19.10 -2.30
C THR A 81 3.66 -18.81 -0.81
N ASP A 82 4.51 -19.37 0.03
CA ASP A 82 4.49 -19.09 1.47
C ASP A 82 4.92 -17.65 1.80
N TRP A 83 5.35 -16.84 0.82
CA TRP A 83 5.82 -15.45 1.00
C TRP A 83 4.94 -14.39 0.34
N ASN A 84 3.83 -14.76 -0.29
CA ASN A 84 2.94 -13.80 -0.95
C ASN A 84 2.31 -12.79 0.03
N GLY A 85 2.14 -13.18 1.30
CA GLY A 85 1.51 -12.34 2.32
C GLY A 85 0.03 -12.06 2.04
N LEU A 86 -0.45 -10.97 2.65
CA LEU A 86 -1.81 -10.47 2.49
C LEU A 86 -1.83 -8.96 2.33
N TYR A 87 -2.96 -8.47 1.82
CA TYR A 87 -3.23 -7.07 1.58
C TYR A 87 -4.39 -6.57 2.44
N PHE A 88 -4.27 -5.31 2.87
CA PHE A 88 -5.32 -4.54 3.49
C PHE A 88 -5.56 -3.30 2.66
N GLN A 89 -6.80 -3.04 2.27
CA GLN A 89 -7.19 -1.80 1.62
C GLN A 89 -8.06 -0.96 2.55
N GLY A 90 -7.94 0.35 2.47
CA GLY A 90 -8.49 1.22 3.50
C GLY A 90 -8.54 2.70 3.16
N GLU A 91 -9.00 3.47 4.14
CA GLU A 91 -8.90 4.91 4.13
C GLU A 91 -7.71 5.35 5.00
N ALA A 92 -7.05 6.42 4.58
CA ALA A 92 -6.03 7.09 5.35
C ALA A 92 -6.29 8.60 5.43
N SER A 93 -5.78 9.23 6.47
CA SER A 93 -5.67 10.69 6.60
C SER A 93 -4.21 11.07 6.74
N PHE A 94 -3.80 12.10 6.00
CA PHE A 94 -2.49 12.71 6.12
C PHE A 94 -2.65 14.13 6.62
N ASP A 95 -2.27 14.34 7.88
CA ASP A 95 -2.26 15.63 8.54
C ASP A 95 -0.84 16.21 8.56
N TYR A 96 -0.70 17.48 8.24
CA TYR A 96 0.61 18.14 8.23
C TYR A 96 0.54 19.63 8.56
N VAL A 97 1.69 20.14 9.01
CA VAL A 97 1.95 21.57 9.23
C VAL A 97 3.31 21.92 8.65
N ILE A 98 3.36 22.97 7.83
CA ILE A 98 4.60 23.50 7.25
C ILE A 98 4.98 24.78 8.00
N ARG A 99 6.23 24.84 8.49
CA ARG A 99 6.80 26.01 9.16
C ARG A 99 8.07 26.47 8.46
N ASP A 100 8.28 27.78 8.44
CA ASP A 100 9.53 28.35 7.93
C ASP A 100 10.70 27.97 8.84
N LEU A 101 11.88 27.84 8.23
CA LEU A 101 13.11 27.70 8.99
C LEU A 101 13.53 29.06 9.58
N PRO A 102 14.09 29.09 10.82
CA PRO A 102 14.45 30.34 11.49
C PRO A 102 15.58 31.16 10.82
N ILE A 103 16.23 30.66 9.77
CA ILE A 103 17.46 31.26 9.22
C ILE A 103 17.46 31.16 7.69
N ASN A 104 17.62 32.30 7.00
CA ASN A 104 17.96 32.43 5.57
C ASN A 104 17.04 31.77 4.53
N ASN A 105 15.71 31.85 4.68
CA ASN A 105 14.85 31.81 3.48
C ASN A 105 15.04 33.13 2.71
N THR A 106 16.09 33.15 1.88
CA THR A 106 16.55 34.29 1.09
C THR A 106 15.53 34.67 -0.01
N TYR A 107 14.51 33.85 -0.24
CA TYR A 107 13.49 34.04 -1.26
C TYR A 107 12.14 34.43 -0.65
N SER A 108 11.79 35.70 -0.85
CA SER A 108 10.50 36.31 -0.52
C SER A 108 9.40 35.88 -1.49
N GLY A 109 9.11 34.58 -1.58
CA GLY A 109 8.16 34.04 -2.55
C GLY A 109 7.42 32.75 -2.15
N THR A 110 7.96 31.97 -1.21
CA THR A 110 7.35 30.70 -0.80
C THR A 110 6.17 30.92 0.14
N ASP A 111 4.96 31.01 -0.41
CA ASP A 111 3.72 31.02 0.39
C ASP A 111 3.20 29.58 0.57
N CYS A 112 3.68 28.93 1.63
CA CYS A 112 3.17 27.64 2.07
C CYS A 112 2.06 27.83 3.11
N PRO A 113 1.03 26.95 3.15
CA PRO A 113 0.04 26.97 4.21
C PRO A 113 0.70 26.74 5.56
N LYS A 114 0.57 27.72 6.46
CA LYS A 114 1.13 27.66 7.82
C LYS A 114 0.18 27.01 8.83
N ASP A 115 -1.10 26.94 8.47
CA ASP A 115 -2.13 26.27 9.26
C ASP A 115 -2.10 24.77 9.06
N HIS A 116 -2.76 24.05 9.98
CA HIS A 116 -2.99 22.62 9.87
C HIS A 116 -3.74 22.27 8.59
N ARG A 117 -3.20 21.32 7.84
CA ARG A 117 -3.81 20.75 6.63
C ARG A 117 -4.04 19.26 6.82
N SER A 118 -5.08 18.77 6.15
CA SER A 118 -5.46 17.36 6.15
C SER A 118 -5.81 16.93 4.72
N ILE A 119 -5.31 15.77 4.31
CA ILE A 119 -5.61 15.16 3.02
C ILE A 119 -6.27 13.80 3.29
N ARG A 120 -7.46 13.59 2.72
CA ARG A 120 -8.07 12.27 2.68
C ARG A 120 -7.39 11.44 1.58
N MET A 121 -7.06 10.21 1.93
CA MET A 121 -6.39 9.26 1.06
C MET A 121 -7.12 7.93 1.04
N LEU A 122 -6.95 7.20 -0.06
CA LEU A 122 -7.14 5.75 -0.07
C LEU A 122 -5.76 5.11 -0.04
N GLY A 123 -5.67 3.93 0.57
CA GLY A 123 -4.38 3.26 0.72
C GLY A 123 -4.51 1.76 0.72
N ILE A 124 -3.38 1.12 0.45
CA ILE A 124 -3.20 -0.31 0.53
C ILE A 124 -1.92 -0.60 1.30
N ALA A 125 -2.01 -1.59 2.17
CA ALA A 125 -0.88 -2.13 2.91
C ALA A 125 -0.70 -3.59 2.54
N TRP A 126 0.54 -4.01 2.40
CA TRP A 126 0.93 -5.40 2.29
C TRP A 126 1.62 -5.82 3.58
N VAL A 127 1.32 -7.02 4.07
CA VAL A 127 1.99 -7.64 5.21
C VAL A 127 2.40 -9.05 4.80
N GLY A 128 3.70 -9.33 4.91
CA GLY A 128 4.28 -10.61 4.49
C GLY A 128 5.19 -11.24 5.53
N PRO A 129 5.37 -12.57 5.47
CA PRO A 129 6.25 -13.29 6.38
C PRO A 129 7.72 -13.00 6.06
N ARG A 130 8.56 -13.01 7.10
CA ARG A 130 10.01 -12.91 6.94
C ARG A 130 10.54 -14.01 6.01
N THR A 131 11.34 -13.62 5.02
CA THR A 131 12.03 -14.56 4.13
C THR A 131 13.23 -15.23 4.82
N PRO A 132 13.70 -16.39 4.32
CA PRO A 132 14.94 -17.01 4.81
C PRO A 132 16.20 -16.15 4.58
N THR A 133 16.21 -15.36 3.51
CA THR A 133 17.32 -14.49 3.13
C THR A 133 16.75 -13.12 2.75
N PRO A 134 17.34 -12.00 3.22
CA PRO A 134 18.51 -11.91 4.11
C PRO A 134 18.25 -12.40 5.55
N ALA A 135 19.22 -13.12 6.12
CA ALA A 135 19.07 -13.81 7.41
C ALA A 135 19.23 -12.91 8.63
N ASP A 136 19.80 -11.72 8.44
CA ASP A 136 20.07 -10.69 9.43
C ASP A 136 18.85 -9.81 9.74
N LEU A 137 17.73 -10.00 9.04
CA LEU A 137 16.47 -9.34 9.34
C LEU A 137 15.83 -9.89 10.63
N HIS A 138 15.41 -8.99 11.50
CA HIS A 138 14.89 -9.26 12.83
C HIS A 138 13.38 -9.15 12.92
N ASN A 139 12.76 -8.37 12.03
CA ASN A 139 11.31 -8.20 12.02
C ASN A 139 10.56 -9.53 11.79
N PRO A 140 9.50 -9.83 12.56
CA PRO A 140 8.72 -11.06 12.38
C PRO A 140 7.89 -11.06 11.09
N PHE A 141 7.60 -9.88 10.55
CA PHE A 141 6.93 -9.67 9.27
C PHE A 141 7.46 -8.38 8.63
N THR A 142 7.34 -8.26 7.32
CA THR A 142 7.57 -7.01 6.60
C THR A 142 6.23 -6.37 6.27
N MET A 143 6.15 -5.04 6.38
CA MET A 143 5.00 -4.26 5.96
C MET A 143 5.41 -3.26 4.90
N GLY A 144 4.63 -3.22 3.83
CA GLY A 144 4.62 -2.13 2.85
C GLY A 144 3.33 -1.36 2.94
N PHE A 145 3.36 -0.06 2.74
CA PHE A 145 2.19 0.81 2.75
C PHE A 145 2.34 1.84 1.65
N GLN A 146 1.25 2.05 0.90
CA GLN A 146 1.15 3.16 -0.02
C GLN A 146 -0.24 3.81 0.09
N ALA A 147 -0.29 5.11 -0.13
CA ALA A 147 -1.53 5.87 -0.15
C ALA A 147 -1.46 7.04 -1.12
N TRP A 148 -2.61 7.39 -1.68
CA TRP A 148 -2.78 8.47 -2.65
C TRP A 148 -4.03 9.28 -2.31
N GLN A 149 -4.04 10.55 -2.70
CA GLN A 149 -5.19 11.41 -2.47
C GLN A 149 -6.36 10.95 -3.31
N SER A 150 -7.51 10.79 -2.68
CA SER A 150 -8.73 10.50 -3.41
C SER A 150 -9.97 10.90 -2.62
N ASP A 151 -10.96 11.39 -3.33
CA ASP A 151 -12.32 11.62 -2.83
C ASP A 151 -13.26 10.44 -3.16
N ASN A 152 -12.76 9.41 -3.83
CA ASN A 152 -13.53 8.22 -4.15
C ASN A 152 -13.88 7.42 -2.89
N PRO A 153 -15.02 6.70 -2.90
CA PRO A 153 -15.31 5.72 -1.86
C PRO A 153 -14.35 4.52 -1.98
N ILE A 154 -14.06 3.87 -0.86
CA ILE A 154 -13.21 2.66 -0.82
C ILE A 154 -13.70 1.55 -1.77
N ALA A 155 -15.02 1.45 -2.01
CA ALA A 155 -15.59 0.48 -2.96
C ALA A 155 -15.08 0.67 -4.41
N ASN A 156 -14.59 1.86 -4.75
CA ASN A 156 -14.05 2.20 -6.07
C ASN A 156 -12.54 2.47 -6.01
N ILE A 157 -11.82 1.87 -5.04
CA ILE A 157 -10.39 2.11 -4.85
C ILE A 157 -9.55 1.79 -6.11
N THR A 158 -9.94 0.79 -6.91
CA THR A 158 -9.30 0.44 -8.19
C THR A 158 -9.42 1.50 -9.28
N TYR A 159 -10.42 2.39 -9.18
CA TYR A 159 -10.68 3.49 -10.10
C TYR A 159 -10.28 4.85 -9.52
N SER A 160 -9.62 4.83 -8.36
CA SER A 160 -9.41 6.03 -7.57
C SER A 160 -8.18 6.85 -7.99
N TYR A 161 -7.37 6.29 -8.89
CA TYR A 161 -6.23 6.89 -9.57
C TYR A 161 -6.05 6.22 -10.94
N ASN A 162 -5.25 6.84 -11.80
CA ASN A 162 -4.84 6.26 -13.08
C ASN A 162 -3.50 5.55 -12.90
N SER A 163 -3.43 4.25 -13.21
CA SER A 163 -2.20 3.47 -13.05
C SER A 163 -1.05 3.92 -13.97
N CYS A 164 -1.33 4.74 -14.99
CA CYS A 164 -0.33 5.35 -15.86
C CYS A 164 0.27 6.65 -15.33
N ASP A 165 -0.29 7.21 -14.25
CA ASP A 165 0.23 8.43 -13.66
C ASP A 165 1.40 8.07 -12.73
N ALA A 166 2.59 8.58 -13.03
CA ALA A 166 3.82 8.26 -12.28
C ALA A 166 3.83 8.85 -10.85
N ASP A 167 3.02 9.88 -10.59
CA ASP A 167 3.09 10.70 -9.37
C ASP A 167 1.85 10.55 -8.46
N VAL A 168 1.16 9.41 -8.51
CA VAL A 168 -0.07 9.20 -7.72
C VAL A 168 0.21 8.99 -6.24
N ASN A 169 1.37 8.45 -5.89
CA ASN A 169 1.70 8.07 -4.52
C ASN A 169 2.03 9.32 -3.70
N LEU A 170 1.16 9.64 -2.74
CA LEU A 170 1.45 10.65 -1.72
C LEU A 170 2.31 10.11 -0.61
N VAL A 171 2.16 8.83 -0.26
CA VAL A 171 2.89 8.18 0.82
C VAL A 171 3.30 6.81 0.33
N HIS A 172 4.57 6.45 0.56
CA HIS A 172 5.05 5.09 0.41
C HIS A 172 6.07 4.78 1.51
N LEU A 173 5.90 3.64 2.16
CA LEU A 173 6.73 3.17 3.26
C LEU A 173 6.91 1.66 3.17
N LYS A 174 8.13 1.19 3.38
CA LYS A 174 8.42 -0.20 3.77
C LYS A 174 9.12 -0.24 5.12
N THR A 175 8.78 -1.20 5.98
CA THR A 175 9.46 -1.40 7.28
C THR A 175 10.83 -2.06 7.13
N THR A 176 11.03 -2.76 6.02
CA THR A 176 12.29 -3.36 5.61
C THR A 176 12.61 -2.84 4.23
N VAL A 177 13.80 -2.29 4.02
CA VAL A 177 14.20 -1.64 2.77
C VAL A 177 15.42 -2.32 2.18
N ASP A 178 15.52 -2.28 0.86
CA ASP A 178 16.71 -2.71 0.15
C ASP A 178 17.74 -1.59 0.14
N TRP A 179 19.02 -1.96 0.12
CA TRP A 179 20.11 -1.04 -0.13
C TRP A 179 21.05 -1.63 -1.18
N ARG A 180 21.67 -0.73 -1.96
CA ARG A 180 22.70 -1.07 -2.93
C ARG A 180 23.88 -0.12 -2.74
N GLU A 181 25.07 -0.69 -2.64
CA GLU A 181 26.32 0.05 -2.55
C GLU A 181 27.26 -0.40 -3.66
N TYR A 182 27.78 0.57 -4.40
CA TYR A 182 28.83 0.30 -5.38
C TYR A 182 30.19 0.27 -4.68
N VAL A 183 30.83 -0.90 -4.63
CA VAL A 183 32.13 -1.10 -3.99
C VAL A 183 33.25 -0.95 -5.02
N GLN A 184 33.95 0.19 -4.98
CA GLN A 184 34.98 0.56 -5.96
C GLN A 184 36.10 -0.48 -6.05
N GLU A 185 36.54 -1.06 -4.94
CA GLU A 185 37.66 -2.01 -4.88
C GLU A 185 37.36 -3.31 -5.63
N THR A 186 36.11 -3.74 -5.63
CA THR A 186 35.68 -4.97 -6.32
C THR A 186 35.02 -4.70 -7.67
N ASN A 187 34.76 -3.43 -8.00
CA ASN A 187 33.99 -2.99 -9.16
C ASN A 187 32.66 -3.74 -9.28
N ARG A 188 31.92 -3.84 -8.16
CA ARG A 188 30.65 -4.57 -8.06
C ARG A 188 29.67 -3.85 -7.15
N ASP A 189 28.40 -3.97 -7.48
CA ASP A 189 27.32 -3.62 -6.58
C ASP A 189 27.15 -4.72 -5.52
N VAL A 190 27.07 -4.30 -4.27
CA VAL A 190 26.65 -5.11 -3.14
C VAL A 190 25.23 -4.69 -2.80
N GLU A 191 24.35 -5.67 -2.69
CA GLU A 191 22.95 -5.48 -2.34
C GLU A 191 22.66 -6.17 -1.02
N GLY A 192 21.75 -5.59 -0.25
CA GLY A 192 21.24 -6.19 0.96
C GLY A 192 19.90 -5.60 1.34
N ALA A 193 19.39 -6.01 2.50
CA ALA A 193 18.21 -5.41 3.09
C ALA A 193 18.49 -5.05 4.55
N ILE A 194 17.73 -4.09 5.08
CA ILE A 194 17.75 -3.72 6.48
C ILE A 194 16.33 -3.52 6.98
N ASP A 195 16.10 -3.84 8.25
CA ASP A 195 14.90 -3.37 8.95
C ASP A 195 15.04 -1.87 9.23
N ALA A 196 14.57 -1.04 8.30
CA ALA A 196 14.48 0.41 8.47
C ALA A 196 13.60 0.77 9.67
N VAL A 197 12.68 -0.11 10.05
CA VAL A 197 11.82 0.02 11.21
C VAL A 197 11.90 -1.28 12.00
N VAL A 198 12.64 -1.30 13.10
CA VAL A 198 12.66 -2.47 13.99
C VAL A 198 11.35 -2.54 14.77
N LEU A 199 10.55 -3.56 14.51
CA LEU A 199 9.20 -3.74 15.05
C LEU A 199 9.24 -4.49 16.38
N ASN A 200 8.77 -3.83 17.43
CA ASN A 200 8.39 -4.46 18.68
C ASN A 200 6.91 -4.89 18.59
N VAL A 201 6.68 -6.20 18.46
CA VAL A 201 5.35 -6.79 18.33
C VAL A 201 4.95 -7.43 19.66
N THR A 202 3.79 -7.05 20.16
CA THR A 202 3.24 -7.57 21.43
C THR A 202 1.77 -7.87 21.28
N GLN A 203 1.25 -8.81 22.06
CA GLN A 203 -0.18 -9.10 22.10
C GLN A 203 -0.93 -7.95 22.79
N VAL A 204 -2.10 -7.57 22.27
CA VAL A 204 -2.96 -6.58 22.94
C VAL A 204 -3.56 -7.24 24.17
N GLY A 205 -3.41 -6.61 25.33
CA GLY A 205 -3.48 -7.29 26.64
C GLY A 205 -4.62 -8.29 26.85
N ASN A 206 -5.86 -7.95 26.46
CA ASN A 206 -7.04 -8.81 26.64
C ASN A 206 -7.59 -9.38 25.32
N ASP A 207 -6.93 -9.15 24.18
CA ASP A 207 -7.38 -9.64 22.88
C ASP A 207 -6.34 -10.60 22.30
N SER A 208 -6.65 -11.89 22.35
CA SER A 208 -5.77 -12.92 21.80
C SER A 208 -5.68 -12.90 20.28
N HIS A 209 -6.57 -12.17 19.61
CA HIS A 209 -6.67 -12.07 18.16
C HIS A 209 -6.17 -10.72 17.62
N GLU A 210 -5.56 -9.90 18.48
CA GLU A 210 -4.98 -8.62 18.10
C GLU A 210 -3.54 -8.49 18.62
N VAL A 211 -2.64 -8.07 17.72
CA VAL A 211 -1.28 -7.67 18.08
C VAL A 211 -1.13 -6.18 17.88
N GLN A 212 -0.35 -5.56 18.73
CA GLN A 212 0.15 -4.21 18.53
C GLN A 212 1.61 -4.28 18.09
N PHE A 213 1.99 -3.43 17.15
CA PHE A 213 3.37 -3.25 16.74
C PHE A 213 3.78 -1.80 16.93
N ARG A 214 5.04 -1.60 17.29
CA ARG A 214 5.65 -0.28 17.41
C ARG A 214 7.10 -0.36 16.98
N GLY A 215 7.53 0.58 16.16
CA GLY A 215 8.91 0.75 15.75
C GLY A 215 9.26 2.22 15.61
N VAL A 216 10.56 2.46 15.46
CA VAL A 216 11.12 3.77 15.14
C VAL A 216 11.90 3.59 13.86
N TYR A 217 11.63 4.44 12.87
CA TYR A 217 12.40 4.45 11.64
C TYR A 217 13.83 4.90 11.94
N ASP A 218 14.81 4.09 11.58
CA ASP A 218 16.22 4.44 11.67
C ASP A 218 17.08 3.66 10.67
N VAL A 219 17.64 4.39 9.69
CA VAL A 219 18.64 3.88 8.73
C VAL A 219 20.00 4.56 8.93
N SER A 220 20.24 5.14 10.11
CA SER A 220 21.48 5.88 10.41
C SER A 220 22.73 5.01 10.29
N SER A 221 22.62 3.71 10.55
CA SER A 221 23.69 2.71 10.36
C SER A 221 24.18 2.61 8.92
N LEU A 222 23.33 2.97 7.95
CA LEU A 222 23.66 2.99 6.53
C LEU A 222 24.23 4.32 6.06
N ARG A 223 24.18 5.41 6.85
CA ARG A 223 24.66 6.74 6.42
C ARG A 223 26.16 6.81 6.11
N SER A 224 26.96 5.86 6.59
CA SER A 224 28.38 5.74 6.23
C SER A 224 28.63 5.01 4.90
N ALA A 225 27.63 4.27 4.39
CA ALA A 225 27.63 3.61 3.08
C ALA A 225 26.93 4.55 2.09
N GLN A 226 27.72 5.22 1.25
CA GLN A 226 27.39 6.54 0.70
C GLN A 226 26.34 6.58 -0.43
N THR A 227 25.44 5.61 -0.53
CA THR A 227 24.37 5.58 -1.54
C THR A 227 23.11 4.90 -1.01
N ILE A 228 22.56 5.44 0.08
CA ILE A 228 21.12 5.33 0.21
C ILE A 228 20.53 6.40 -0.72
N PHE A 229 20.19 5.96 -1.95
CA PHE A 229 19.18 6.50 -2.89
C PHE A 229 19.63 7.43 -4.03
N ALA A 230 19.81 6.84 -5.22
CA ALA A 230 19.71 7.54 -6.51
C ALA A 230 18.82 6.80 -7.54
N SER A 231 18.39 5.58 -7.26
CA SER A 231 17.34 4.88 -8.00
C SER A 231 16.73 3.82 -7.07
N ASP A 232 15.48 3.42 -7.33
CA ASP A 232 14.80 2.19 -6.90
C ASP A 232 14.62 1.80 -5.40
N GLY A 233 15.30 2.41 -4.43
CA GLY A 233 15.19 2.02 -3.01
C GLY A 233 14.19 2.83 -2.18
N THR A 234 14.47 4.12 -1.98
CA THR A 234 13.59 5.04 -1.21
C THR A 234 13.39 6.41 -1.86
N HIS A 235 13.75 6.57 -3.13
CA HIS A 235 13.10 7.66 -3.86
C HIS A 235 11.58 7.41 -3.92
N GLU A 236 11.16 6.14 -3.92
CA GLU A 236 9.77 5.79 -3.81
C GLU A 236 9.26 5.88 -2.36
N ASP A 237 10.03 5.38 -1.37
CA ASP A 237 9.66 5.48 0.05
C ASP A 237 9.81 6.91 0.62
N GLN A 238 8.89 7.79 0.26
CA GLN A 238 8.80 9.14 0.79
C GLN A 238 7.34 9.61 0.84
N ILE A 239 7.14 10.79 1.44
CA ILE A 239 5.88 11.51 1.33
C ILE A 239 6.05 12.61 0.28
N HIS A 240 5.18 12.61 -0.72
CA HIS A 240 5.11 13.63 -1.75
C HIS A 240 4.00 14.62 -1.40
N LEU A 241 4.33 15.90 -1.27
CA LEU A 241 3.32 16.97 -1.29
C LEU A 241 3.40 17.68 -2.65
N PRO A 242 2.28 17.82 -3.38
CA PRO A 242 2.30 18.34 -4.75
C PRO A 242 2.76 19.80 -4.79
N ALA A 243 3.38 20.22 -5.89
CA ALA A 243 3.96 21.55 -6.10
C ALA A 243 3.01 22.71 -5.76
N LYS A 244 1.71 22.52 -6.01
CA LYS A 244 0.66 23.49 -5.67
C LYS A 244 0.48 23.72 -4.17
N THR A 245 1.13 22.94 -3.32
CA THR A 245 1.12 23.10 -1.86
C THR A 245 1.76 24.43 -1.47
N CYS A 246 2.81 24.87 -2.17
CA CYS A 246 3.44 26.19 -1.95
C CYS A 246 3.48 26.96 -3.27
N SER A 247 2.92 28.17 -3.29
CA SER A 247 2.50 28.91 -4.50
C SER A 247 3.51 29.03 -5.67
N THR A 248 4.81 28.93 -5.42
CA THR A 248 5.87 29.13 -6.42
C THR A 248 6.96 28.06 -6.43
N MET A 249 6.76 26.93 -5.72
CA MET A 249 7.79 25.89 -5.58
C MET A 249 7.36 24.56 -6.20
N GLY A 250 8.34 23.70 -6.50
CA GLY A 250 8.12 22.30 -6.89
C GLY A 250 7.54 21.45 -5.76
N ASP A 251 7.45 20.14 -5.98
CA ASP A 251 6.95 19.20 -4.98
C ASP A 251 7.78 19.27 -3.69
N ILE A 252 7.15 19.11 -2.53
CA ILE A 252 7.92 18.90 -1.29
C ILE A 252 8.10 17.41 -1.15
N LEU A 253 9.35 16.96 -1.23
CA LEU A 253 9.74 15.58 -1.02
C LEU A 253 10.19 15.41 0.42
N ILE A 254 9.44 14.60 1.17
CA ILE A 254 9.68 14.34 2.58
C ILE A 254 10.15 12.88 2.69
N GLY A 255 11.46 12.66 2.70
CA GLY A 255 12.00 11.35 3.07
C GLY A 255 11.68 11.01 4.53
N TRP A 256 11.77 9.73 4.89
CA TRP A 256 11.52 9.28 6.27
C TRP A 256 12.65 9.71 7.22
N PRO A 257 12.41 10.65 8.18
CA PRO A 257 13.46 11.05 9.12
C PRO A 257 13.71 9.94 10.14
N SER A 258 14.98 9.76 10.54
CA SER A 258 15.31 8.96 11.73
C SER A 258 14.53 9.50 12.94
N GLY A 259 13.88 8.59 13.68
CA GLY A 259 12.97 8.96 14.77
C GLY A 259 11.49 9.00 14.38
N THR A 260 11.13 8.76 13.11
CA THR A 260 9.71 8.61 12.72
C THR A 260 9.10 7.46 13.52
N MET A 261 8.02 7.75 14.22
CA MET A 261 7.28 6.77 15.00
C MET A 261 6.32 6.03 14.09
N ILE A 262 6.40 4.70 14.08
CA ILE A 262 5.46 3.84 13.35
C ILE A 262 4.84 2.90 14.36
N ASN A 263 3.52 2.91 14.48
CA ASN A 263 2.80 1.99 15.35
C ASN A 263 1.47 1.60 14.75
N GLY A 264 0.85 0.57 15.31
CA GLY A 264 -0.43 0.11 14.81
C GLY A 264 -0.88 -1.16 15.51
N THR A 265 -2.05 -1.62 15.10
CA THR A 265 -2.60 -2.91 15.52
C THR A 265 -3.06 -3.72 14.34
N MET A 266 -3.02 -5.04 14.49
CA MET A 266 -3.36 -5.97 13.43
C MET A 266 -4.15 -7.14 14.00
N THR A 267 -5.25 -7.45 13.32
CA THR A 267 -6.03 -8.69 13.48
C THR A 267 -5.99 -9.47 12.18
N ASN A 268 -6.67 -10.61 12.12
CA ASN A 268 -6.87 -11.35 10.86
C ASN A 268 -7.55 -10.53 9.76
N ASN A 269 -8.32 -9.50 10.13
CA ASN A 269 -9.23 -8.79 9.23
C ASN A 269 -8.94 -7.29 9.12
N THR A 270 -8.19 -6.73 10.07
CA THR A 270 -8.00 -5.28 10.18
C THR A 270 -6.54 -4.94 10.41
N LEU A 271 -6.10 -3.86 9.78
CA LEU A 271 -4.82 -3.22 10.05
C LEU A 271 -5.07 -1.75 10.39
N THR A 272 -4.56 -1.31 11.53
CA THR A 272 -4.43 0.10 11.85
C THR A 272 -2.96 0.47 11.81
N LEU A 273 -2.65 1.65 11.26
CA LEU A 273 -1.29 2.14 11.12
C LEU A 273 -1.29 3.63 11.43
N SER A 274 -0.38 4.06 12.30
CA SER A 274 -0.14 5.46 12.62
C SER A 274 1.35 5.74 12.45
N ILE A 275 1.66 6.73 11.62
CA ILE A 275 3.02 7.17 11.30
C ILE A 275 3.11 8.64 11.66
N SER A 276 4.11 9.04 12.43
CA SER A 276 4.29 10.46 12.78
C SER A 276 5.75 10.85 12.90
N GLY A 277 6.04 12.09 12.53
CA GLY A 277 7.41 12.58 12.50
C GLY A 277 7.50 14.09 12.33
N THR A 278 8.73 14.59 12.42
CA THR A 278 9.07 15.97 12.08
C THR A 278 10.41 15.97 11.39
N THR A 279 10.53 16.71 10.29
CA THR A 279 11.77 16.80 9.52
C THR A 279 11.91 18.15 8.85
N VAL A 280 13.11 18.38 8.33
CA VAL A 280 13.38 19.42 7.35
C VAL A 280 13.24 18.78 5.97
N ALA A 281 12.28 19.24 5.18
CA ALA A 281 12.03 18.77 3.83
C ALA A 281 12.50 19.82 2.81
N GLY A 282 13.01 19.36 1.68
CA GLY A 282 13.39 20.21 0.55
C GLY A 282 12.30 20.28 -0.50
N PHE A 283 12.39 21.27 -1.38
CA PHE A 283 11.61 21.31 -2.61
C PHE A 283 12.35 20.55 -3.71
N GLY A 284 11.67 19.61 -4.34
CA GLY A 284 12.20 18.84 -5.46
C GLY A 284 11.82 19.45 -6.80
N ASP A 285 12.76 19.38 -7.74
CA ASP A 285 12.51 19.12 -9.15
C ASP A 285 13.33 17.87 -9.51
N LEU A 286 12.86 17.04 -10.45
CA LEU A 286 13.56 15.85 -11.00
C LEU A 286 15.03 16.11 -11.43
N ASN A 287 15.50 17.36 -11.49
CA ASN A 287 16.80 17.77 -12.03
C ASN A 287 17.65 18.71 -11.15
N GLY A 288 17.30 18.98 -9.88
CA GLY A 288 18.24 19.75 -9.04
C GLY A 288 17.65 20.35 -7.78
N SER A 289 18.46 20.30 -6.72
CA SER A 289 18.08 20.76 -5.39
C SER A 289 17.78 22.26 -5.37
N HIS A 290 16.55 22.60 -5.04
CA HIS A 290 16.26 23.86 -4.40
C HIS A 290 16.93 23.86 -3.02
N ASN A 291 17.71 24.91 -2.72
CA ASN A 291 18.32 25.08 -1.39
C ASN A 291 17.27 25.40 -0.32
N GLU A 292 16.04 25.68 -0.75
CA GLU A 292 14.91 25.98 0.07
C GLU A 292 14.46 24.75 0.85
N GLN A 293 14.27 24.96 2.14
CA GLN A 293 13.89 23.93 3.07
C GLN A 293 12.80 24.44 4.00
N VAL A 294 11.92 23.53 4.41
CA VAL A 294 10.82 23.82 5.32
C VAL A 294 10.77 22.77 6.43
N ASN A 295 10.36 23.21 7.62
CA ASN A 295 10.03 22.27 8.69
C ASN A 295 8.65 21.69 8.41
N VAL A 296 8.57 20.37 8.32
CA VAL A 296 7.30 19.65 8.18
C VAL A 296 7.11 18.77 9.41
N THR A 297 5.96 18.95 10.07
CA THR A 297 5.45 18.01 11.06
C THR A 297 4.27 17.28 10.43
N PHE A 298 4.27 15.96 10.51
CA PHE A 298 3.26 15.12 9.87
C PHE A 298 2.74 14.01 10.77
N SER A 299 1.50 13.61 10.52
CA SER A 299 0.91 12.36 11.00
C SER A 299 0.04 11.73 9.90
N ILE A 300 0.16 10.42 9.76
CA ILE A 300 -0.62 9.61 8.83
C ILE A 300 -1.32 8.53 9.65
N ASP A 301 -2.64 8.44 9.52
CA ASP A 301 -3.43 7.37 10.13
C ASP A 301 -4.14 6.59 9.04
N PHE A 302 -4.04 5.26 9.08
CA PHE A 302 -4.66 4.34 8.12
C PHE A 302 -5.49 3.30 8.85
N LYS A 303 -6.64 2.97 8.27
CA LYS A 303 -7.53 1.88 8.69
C LYS A 303 -7.88 1.01 7.49
N GLY A 304 -7.25 -0.15 7.44
CA GLY A 304 -7.43 -1.14 6.39
C GLY A 304 -8.28 -2.33 6.82
N THR A 305 -8.99 -2.88 5.85
CA THR A 305 -9.67 -4.18 5.94
C THR A 305 -9.05 -5.17 4.99
N TYR A 306 -9.03 -6.45 5.38
CA TYR A 306 -8.50 -7.54 4.59
C TYR A 306 -9.08 -7.56 3.17
N ASP A 307 -8.20 -7.55 2.18
CA ASP A 307 -8.56 -7.61 0.78
C ASP A 307 -8.47 -9.04 0.27
N SER A 308 -9.60 -9.74 0.28
CA SER A 308 -9.69 -11.11 -0.20
C SER A 308 -9.47 -11.27 -1.70
N ALA A 309 -9.57 -10.19 -2.49
CA ALA A 309 -9.37 -10.27 -3.94
C ALA A 309 -7.89 -10.35 -4.30
N ASN A 310 -7.03 -9.66 -3.55
CA ASN A 310 -5.58 -9.60 -3.80
C ASN A 310 -4.75 -10.44 -2.82
N SER A 311 -5.35 -10.93 -1.71
CA SER A 311 -4.65 -11.75 -0.73
C SER A 311 -4.68 -13.24 -1.05
N SER A 312 -3.54 -13.90 -0.93
CA SER A 312 -3.43 -15.37 -1.03
C SER A 312 -3.18 -16.06 0.31
N GLN A 313 -2.94 -15.27 1.36
CA GLN A 313 -2.76 -15.73 2.72
C GLN A 313 -3.76 -15.05 3.67
N VAL A 314 -3.93 -15.65 4.85
CA VAL A 314 -4.62 -15.09 6.01
C VAL A 314 -3.66 -15.00 7.18
N LEU A 315 -3.90 -14.03 8.05
CA LEU A 315 -3.08 -13.78 9.21
C LEU A 315 -3.65 -14.49 10.43
N HIS A 316 -2.78 -15.19 11.15
CA HIS A 316 -3.07 -15.74 12.47
C HIS A 316 -2.32 -14.94 13.53
N VAL A 317 -3.09 -14.37 14.44
CA VAL A 317 -2.59 -13.54 15.54
C VAL A 317 -2.71 -14.30 16.84
N GLY A 318 -1.69 -14.18 17.69
CA GLY A 318 -1.62 -14.88 18.97
C GLY A 318 -1.14 -16.33 18.85
N ALA A 319 -0.38 -16.65 17.79
CA ALA A 319 0.20 -17.98 17.64
C ALA A 319 1.21 -18.29 18.77
N SER A 320 1.24 -19.54 19.19
CA SER A 320 1.94 -20.10 20.37
C SER A 320 3.44 -19.83 20.42
N ASP A 321 4.05 -19.96 21.62
CA ASP A 321 5.46 -20.10 22.09
C ASP A 321 6.67 -19.60 21.26
N GLN A 322 6.56 -19.39 19.95
CA GLN A 322 7.63 -19.08 18.99
C GLN A 322 7.37 -17.81 18.15
N SER A 323 6.13 -17.39 17.86
CA SER A 323 5.84 -16.14 17.14
C SER A 323 4.39 -15.67 17.33
N LEU A 324 4.18 -14.39 17.64
CA LEU A 324 2.84 -13.79 17.80
C LEU A 324 2.05 -13.65 16.48
N VAL A 325 2.74 -13.78 15.35
CA VAL A 325 2.17 -13.61 14.01
C VAL A 325 2.60 -14.78 13.14
N SER A 326 1.65 -15.39 12.44
CA SER A 326 1.90 -16.40 11.41
C SER A 326 0.95 -16.24 10.23
N PHE A 327 1.33 -16.85 9.11
CA PHE A 327 0.64 -16.73 7.84
C PHE A 327 0.24 -18.11 7.33
N GLU A 328 -0.99 -18.23 6.85
CA GLU A 328 -1.51 -19.48 6.29
C GLU A 328 -2.16 -19.23 4.93
N LYS A 329 -2.16 -20.26 4.08
CA LYS A 329 -2.84 -20.20 2.79
C LYS A 329 -4.34 -19.90 2.97
N ALA A 330 -4.83 -18.91 2.24
CA ALA A 330 -6.26 -18.66 2.16
C ALA A 330 -6.94 -19.88 1.49
N THR A 331 -7.76 -20.62 2.26
CA THR A 331 -8.61 -21.69 1.73
C THR A 331 -10.05 -21.21 1.63
N SER A 332 -10.86 -21.77 0.74
CA SER A 332 -12.25 -21.37 0.49
C SER A 332 -13.21 -21.50 1.69
N GLY A 333 -12.73 -21.97 2.85
CA GLY A 333 -13.43 -21.96 4.13
C GLY A 333 -12.79 -21.08 5.21
N ALA A 334 -11.62 -20.48 4.95
CA ALA A 334 -10.98 -19.50 5.82
C ALA A 334 -11.62 -18.12 5.64
N VAL A 335 -12.91 -18.02 6.00
CA VAL A 335 -13.53 -16.72 6.22
C VAL A 335 -12.94 -16.20 7.52
N ALA A 336 -11.98 -15.27 7.41
CA ALA A 336 -11.85 -14.08 8.23
C ALA A 336 -12.84 -14.06 9.41
N TRP A 337 -12.54 -14.78 10.51
CA TRP A 337 -13.47 -14.93 11.63
C TRP A 337 -13.74 -13.54 12.20
N ALA A 338 -14.92 -13.01 11.91
CA ALA A 338 -15.33 -11.71 12.40
C ALA A 338 -15.34 -11.74 13.93
N SER A 339 -14.79 -10.71 14.55
CA SER A 339 -14.83 -10.56 16.01
C SER A 339 -16.28 -10.70 16.51
N PRO A 340 -16.51 -11.35 17.66
CA PRO A 340 -17.85 -11.59 18.20
C PRO A 340 -18.66 -10.30 18.46
N ARG A 341 -18.05 -9.11 18.37
CA ARG A 341 -18.74 -7.82 18.49
C ARG A 341 -19.61 -7.46 17.28
N SER A 342 -19.27 -7.90 16.07
CA SER A 342 -20.09 -7.63 14.88
C SER A 342 -21.28 -8.58 14.74
N LEU A 343 -21.19 -9.80 15.28
CA LEU A 343 -22.30 -10.76 15.34
C LEU A 343 -23.41 -10.33 16.31
N LEU A 344 -23.06 -9.62 17.39
CA LEU A 344 -24.04 -9.06 18.33
C LEU A 344 -24.90 -7.95 17.71
N ALA A 345 -24.35 -7.15 16.78
CA ALA A 345 -25.12 -6.13 16.08
C ALA A 345 -26.16 -6.76 15.12
N ILE A 346 -25.80 -7.88 14.47
CA ILE A 346 -26.71 -8.59 13.56
C ILE A 346 -27.79 -9.36 14.33
N SER A 347 -27.48 -9.93 15.51
CA SER A 347 -28.49 -10.63 16.31
C SER A 347 -29.50 -9.68 16.96
N LEU A 348 -29.11 -8.45 17.29
CA LEU A 348 -30.02 -7.47 17.89
C LEU A 348 -31.08 -6.98 16.88
N VAL A 349 -30.70 -6.80 15.61
CA VAL A 349 -31.63 -6.38 14.54
C VAL A 349 -32.66 -7.48 14.22
N VAL A 350 -32.25 -8.75 14.27
CA VAL A 350 -33.18 -9.89 14.07
C VAL A 350 -34.12 -10.06 15.28
N ALA A 351 -33.65 -9.82 16.50
CA ALA A 351 -34.49 -9.92 17.70
C ALA A 351 -35.56 -8.82 17.78
N THR A 352 -35.28 -7.59 17.33
CA THR A 352 -36.28 -6.52 17.29
C THR A 352 -37.28 -6.65 16.14
N GLY A 353 -36.93 -7.34 15.05
CA GLY A 353 -37.84 -7.62 13.93
C GLY A 353 -38.88 -8.72 14.22
N MET A 354 -38.58 -9.65 15.12
CA MET A 354 -39.49 -10.74 15.51
C MET A 354 -40.47 -10.36 16.65
N ALA A 355 -40.31 -9.18 17.26
CA ALA A 355 -41.21 -8.68 18.29
C ALA A 355 -42.38 -7.84 17.74
N TYR A 356 -42.42 -7.59 16.43
CA TYR A 356 -43.47 -6.85 15.73
C TYR A 356 -43.89 -7.57 14.44
N ILE A 357 -44.37 -8.82 14.56
CA ILE A 357 -45.25 -9.48 13.57
C ILE A 357 -46.33 -10.24 14.33
#